data_AF-A0A257TK93-F1
#
_entry.id   AF-A0A257TK93-F1
#
_cell.length_a   1.000
_cell.length_b   1.000
_cell.length_c   1.000
_cell.angle_alpha   90.00
_cell.angle_beta   90.00
_cell.angle_gamma   90.00
#
_symmetry.space_group_name_H-M   'P 1'
#
loop_
_entity.id
_entity.type
_entity.pdbx_description
1 polymer ?
#
loop_
_entity_poly.entity_id
_entity_poly.type
_entity_poly.pdbx_seq_one_letter_code
_entity_poly.pdbx_strand_id
1 'polypeptide(L)'
;MSSYEPWQIWLTIAAAIFAVMATYSLAGLLAVWGARGRGHWFWKLAAVLAFCSLWLGTADPRLCLFFLSQTAVVLLRLGRLKSRSDRTQPAASAATANRTDAPRGRRFSLAEMLLAFVLLSGLLAMLVRLPPQVRWDWYLDVLPGGVMGGFTLVAVWAVEGKQSVWLRAAALIVAFPALLMAGWLWLARSARGPFGRATAAAALLLIALLPARIYWTAYRLRLLAFPSPLAENGYVDLLRAAEAIDNNWAKVDTLSGDELRAYLRKQETALALVRKGLARPCQAVLYEAMNDNRLSAEGRRIEKLSQILAAKGRQDLQEGMLESAAESYLADIELGAAIAHGGVMMHDGFGFVSERLGIEGLQKIVARLDDDGCRKLAERLREIDARREAPEASVARERLYYARAYPWRHRSHILDRAFLPNEALTDDVLFESAGGEKRARLRLLICHLALRRFWLSNKDYPEALEELVPQYLAAVPLDPFSDRPLAYKKLPAGYVLYSVGYDRVDDSGAPTVPLALPVPKGDIVVGVDLPRAGGNPLE
;
A
#
# COMPACT_ATOMS: atom_id res chain seq x y z
N MET A 1 7.91 8.60 20.42
CA MET A 1 6.58 9.25 20.51
C MET A 1 6.77 10.75 20.53
N SER A 2 6.40 11.44 19.45
CA SER A 2 6.25 12.91 19.43
C SER A 2 4.75 13.18 19.38
N SER A 3 4.18 13.59 20.51
CA SER A 3 2.77 13.93 20.68
C SER A 3 2.42 15.14 19.82
N TYR A 4 1.70 14.92 18.73
CA TYR A 4 1.06 16.01 18.00
C TYR A 4 -0.08 16.55 18.85
N GLU A 5 -0.20 17.86 18.90
CA GLU A 5 -1.31 18.53 19.56
C GLU A 5 -2.59 18.30 18.71
N PRO A 6 -3.74 17.99 19.33
CA PRO A 6 -4.99 17.65 18.63
C PRO A 6 -5.40 18.62 17.51
N TRP A 7 -5.01 19.90 17.59
CA TRP A 7 -5.33 20.90 16.57
C TRP A 7 -4.66 20.67 15.21
N GLN A 8 -3.50 19.98 15.17
CA GLN A 8 -2.81 19.69 13.91
C GLN A 8 -3.60 18.68 13.07
N ILE A 9 -4.18 17.66 13.71
CA ILE A 9 -5.08 16.68 13.08
C ILE A 9 -6.32 17.37 12.50
N TRP A 10 -6.90 18.33 13.22
CA TRP A 10 -8.04 19.09 12.70
C TRP A 10 -7.69 19.94 11.47
N LEU A 11 -6.46 20.47 11.41
CA LEU A 11 -5.97 21.25 10.27
C LEU A 11 -5.74 20.41 9.01
N THR A 12 -5.30 19.16 9.16
CA THR A 12 -5.07 18.24 8.03
C THR A 12 -6.38 17.79 7.40
N ILE A 13 -7.34 17.41 8.25
CA ILE A 13 -8.71 17.06 7.86
C ILE A 13 -9.33 18.26 7.14
N ALA A 14 -9.15 19.48 7.66
CA ALA A 14 -9.64 20.70 7.02
C ALA A 14 -9.02 20.95 5.64
N ALA A 15 -7.71 20.72 5.45
CA ALA A 15 -7.02 20.94 4.18
C ALA A 15 -7.39 19.91 3.08
N ALA A 16 -7.52 18.63 3.45
CA ALA A 16 -7.97 17.58 2.55
C ALA A 16 -9.43 17.80 2.12
N ILE A 17 -10.30 18.13 3.10
CA ILE A 17 -11.68 18.56 2.82
C ILE A 17 -11.65 19.77 1.90
N PHE A 18 -10.79 20.77 2.14
CA PHE A 18 -10.72 21.96 1.29
C PHE A 18 -10.33 21.65 -0.16
N ALA A 19 -9.31 20.82 -0.41
CA ALA A 19 -8.87 20.49 -1.78
C ALA A 19 -9.96 19.72 -2.56
N VAL A 20 -10.62 18.78 -1.88
CA VAL A 20 -11.76 18.02 -2.41
C VAL A 20 -12.93 18.96 -2.71
N MET A 21 -13.30 19.81 -1.76
CA MET A 21 -14.40 20.77 -1.89
C MET A 21 -14.13 21.87 -2.93
N ALA A 22 -12.89 22.33 -3.08
CA ALA A 22 -12.49 23.31 -4.10
C ALA A 22 -12.63 22.73 -5.51
N THR A 23 -12.26 21.47 -5.70
CA THR A 23 -12.41 20.77 -6.99
C THR A 23 -13.89 20.59 -7.35
N TYR A 24 -14.72 20.19 -6.39
CA TYR A 24 -16.17 20.10 -6.57
C TYR A 24 -16.83 21.47 -6.79
N SER A 25 -16.29 22.51 -6.16
CA SER A 25 -16.76 23.88 -6.36
C SER A 25 -16.49 24.34 -7.79
N LEU A 26 -15.30 24.09 -8.31
CA LEU A 26 -14.94 24.45 -9.68
C LEU A 26 -15.84 23.74 -10.71
N ALA A 27 -16.12 22.44 -10.51
CA ALA A 27 -17.05 21.68 -11.36
C ALA A 27 -18.48 22.25 -11.31
N GLY A 28 -18.99 22.56 -10.12
CA GLY A 28 -20.31 23.16 -9.94
C GLY A 28 -20.42 24.56 -10.55
N LEU A 29 -19.41 25.42 -10.39
CA LEU A 29 -19.33 26.74 -11.02
C LEU A 29 -19.36 26.65 -12.55
N LEU A 30 -18.58 25.71 -13.11
CA LEU A 30 -18.53 25.46 -14.55
C LEU A 30 -19.89 24.97 -15.06
N ALA A 31 -20.57 24.10 -14.31
CA ALA A 31 -21.91 23.62 -14.64
C ALA A 31 -22.96 24.74 -14.59
N VAL A 32 -22.90 25.62 -13.58
CA VAL A 32 -23.79 26.80 -13.48
C VAL A 32 -23.53 27.78 -14.63
N TRP A 33 -22.27 28.03 -14.96
CA TRP A 33 -21.88 28.86 -16.11
C TRP A 33 -22.36 28.23 -17.43
N GLY A 34 -22.22 26.92 -17.61
CA GLY A 34 -22.74 26.20 -18.77
C GLY A 34 -24.26 26.32 -18.91
N ALA A 35 -24.99 26.24 -17.80
CA ALA A 35 -26.45 26.39 -17.78
C ALA A 35 -26.90 27.83 -18.12
N ARG A 36 -26.23 28.85 -17.58
CA ARG A 36 -26.73 30.24 -17.56
C ARG A 36 -25.98 31.25 -18.42
N GLY A 37 -24.76 30.94 -18.86
CA GLY A 37 -23.90 31.86 -19.61
C GLY A 37 -24.52 32.35 -20.92
N ARG A 38 -24.22 33.59 -21.29
CA ARG A 38 -24.62 34.19 -22.57
C ARG A 38 -23.64 33.72 -23.66
N GLY A 39 -24.05 32.73 -24.45
CA GLY A 39 -23.23 32.08 -25.47
C GLY A 39 -23.96 30.89 -26.11
N HIS A 40 -23.48 30.42 -27.26
CA HIS A 40 -24.06 29.28 -27.96
C HIS A 40 -23.94 28.01 -27.10
N TRP A 41 -24.95 27.13 -27.12
CA TRP A 41 -25.01 25.96 -26.23
C TRP A 41 -23.88 24.96 -26.49
N PHE A 42 -23.47 24.84 -27.76
CA PHE A 42 -22.37 23.96 -28.20
C PHE A 42 -21.05 24.27 -27.48
N TRP A 43 -20.59 25.53 -27.50
CA TRP A 43 -19.33 25.92 -26.86
C TRP A 43 -19.35 25.77 -25.34
N LYS A 44 -20.52 25.93 -24.72
CA LYS A 44 -20.70 25.71 -23.28
C LYS A 44 -20.64 24.23 -22.93
N LEU A 45 -21.30 23.38 -23.72
CA LEU A 45 -21.21 21.93 -23.55
C LEU A 45 -19.78 21.44 -23.82
N ALA A 46 -19.11 21.96 -24.85
CA ALA A 46 -17.73 21.62 -25.18
C ALA A 46 -16.76 22.00 -24.05
N ALA A 47 -16.89 23.19 -23.44
CA ALA A 47 -16.05 23.58 -22.31
C ALA A 47 -16.29 22.73 -21.05
N VAL A 48 -17.55 22.36 -20.79
CA VAL A 48 -17.89 21.42 -19.70
C VAL A 48 -17.31 20.04 -19.96
N LEU A 49 -17.49 19.51 -21.18
CA LEU A 49 -16.96 18.21 -21.57
C LEU A 49 -15.43 18.23 -21.62
N ALA A 50 -14.80 19.34 -22.02
CA ALA A 50 -13.35 19.52 -22.00
C ALA A 50 -12.79 19.49 -20.57
N PHE A 51 -13.46 20.17 -19.63
CA PHE A 51 -13.10 20.09 -18.22
C PHE A 51 -13.28 18.67 -17.68
N CYS A 52 -14.39 18.00 -17.98
CA CYS A 52 -14.59 16.59 -17.63
C CYS A 52 -13.54 15.68 -18.29
N SER A 53 -13.12 15.95 -19.54
CA SER A 53 -12.15 15.13 -20.28
C SER A 53 -10.72 15.31 -19.79
N LEU A 54 -10.37 16.44 -19.17
CA LEU A 54 -9.09 16.58 -18.45
C LEU A 54 -8.95 15.49 -17.37
N TRP A 55 -10.06 14.98 -16.85
CA TRP A 55 -10.09 13.88 -15.89
C TRP A 55 -10.11 12.49 -16.53
N LEU A 56 -10.36 12.36 -17.85
CA LEU A 56 -10.21 11.08 -18.58
C LEU A 56 -8.74 10.68 -18.76
N GLY A 57 -7.81 11.65 -18.74
CA GLY A 57 -6.36 11.39 -18.68
C GLY A 57 -5.90 10.83 -17.33
N THR A 58 -6.78 10.80 -16.33
CA THR A 58 -6.55 10.05 -15.10
C THR A 58 -6.92 8.60 -15.35
N ALA A 59 -6.05 7.67 -14.95
CA ALA A 59 -6.29 6.25 -15.20
C ALA A 59 -7.24 5.61 -14.15
N ASP A 60 -8.21 6.40 -13.68
CA ASP A 60 -9.43 5.97 -13.01
C ASP A 60 -10.64 6.70 -13.64
N PRO A 61 -11.40 6.03 -14.53
CA PRO A 61 -12.54 6.65 -15.22
C PRO A 61 -13.69 7.05 -14.28
N ARG A 62 -13.67 6.62 -13.01
CA ARG A 62 -14.71 6.89 -12.00
C ARG A 62 -14.86 8.38 -11.66
N LEU A 63 -13.76 9.14 -11.67
CA LEU A 63 -13.81 10.60 -11.47
C LEU A 63 -14.59 11.33 -12.54
N CYS A 64 -14.40 10.91 -13.78
CA CYS A 64 -15.08 11.52 -14.89
C CYS A 64 -16.59 11.32 -14.73
N LEU A 65 -17.01 10.13 -14.29
CA LEU A 65 -18.41 9.80 -14.04
C LEU A 65 -19.00 10.60 -12.86
N PHE A 66 -18.22 10.80 -11.80
CA PHE A 66 -18.60 11.64 -10.66
C PHE A 66 -18.84 13.09 -11.09
N PHE A 67 -17.90 13.71 -11.78
CA PHE A 67 -18.05 15.11 -12.21
C PHE A 67 -19.12 15.27 -13.29
N LEU A 68 -19.26 14.28 -14.18
CA LEU A 68 -20.35 14.25 -15.16
C LEU A 68 -21.71 14.14 -14.48
N SER A 69 -21.86 13.35 -13.41
CA SER A 69 -23.13 13.21 -12.69
C SER A 69 -23.51 14.50 -11.94
N GLN A 70 -22.55 15.12 -11.23
CA GLN A 70 -22.75 16.44 -10.60
C GLN A 70 -23.18 17.48 -11.64
N THR A 71 -22.46 17.54 -12.77
CA THR A 71 -22.73 18.51 -13.83
C THR A 71 -24.07 18.27 -14.51
N ALA A 72 -24.44 17.00 -14.77
CA ALA A 72 -25.72 16.63 -15.35
C ALA A 72 -26.90 17.05 -14.46
N VAL A 73 -26.82 16.81 -13.14
CA VAL A 73 -27.85 17.21 -12.18
C VAL A 73 -28.08 18.73 -12.21
N VAL A 74 -27.00 19.52 -12.20
CA VAL A 74 -27.07 20.99 -12.23
C VAL A 74 -27.63 21.50 -13.55
N LEU A 75 -27.12 21.01 -14.69
CA LEU A 75 -27.56 21.43 -16.03
C LEU A 75 -29.04 21.10 -16.27
N LEU A 76 -29.48 19.88 -15.94
CA LEU A 76 -30.86 19.43 -16.16
C LEU A 76 -31.86 20.23 -15.33
N ARG A 77 -31.54 20.55 -14.07
CA ARG A 77 -32.45 21.29 -13.19
C ARG A 77 -32.51 22.77 -13.52
N LEU A 78 -31.37 23.44 -13.68
CA LEU A 78 -31.36 24.87 -14.05
C LEU A 78 -31.89 25.11 -15.47
N GLY A 79 -31.64 24.19 -16.40
CA GLY A 79 -32.21 24.24 -17.76
C GLY A 79 -33.74 24.14 -17.78
N ARG A 80 -34.33 23.25 -16.96
CA ARG A 80 -35.80 23.13 -16.81
C ARG A 80 -36.42 24.38 -16.19
N LEU A 81 -35.77 24.98 -15.19
CA LEU A 81 -36.25 26.21 -14.55
C LEU A 81 -36.24 27.41 -15.51
N LYS A 82 -35.21 27.54 -16.34
CA LYS A 82 -35.16 28.57 -17.39
C LYS A 82 -36.27 28.38 -18.42
N SER A 83 -36.47 27.15 -18.90
CA SER A 83 -37.54 26.82 -19.86
C SER A 83 -38.95 27.08 -19.31
N ARG A 84 -39.17 26.86 -18.00
CA ARG A 84 -40.42 27.23 -17.33
C ARG A 84 -40.59 28.74 -17.19
N SER A 85 -39.55 29.46 -16.75
CA SER A 85 -39.56 30.92 -16.63
C SER A 85 -39.86 31.62 -17.97
N ASP A 86 -39.25 31.14 -19.06
CA ASP A 86 -39.49 31.66 -20.42
C ASP A 86 -40.92 31.33 -20.92
N ARG A 87 -41.56 30.28 -20.40
CA ARG A 87 -42.97 29.93 -20.69
C ARG A 87 -43.99 30.69 -19.83
N THR A 88 -43.61 31.14 -18.64
CA THR A 88 -44.50 31.80 -17.68
C THR A 88 -44.47 33.33 -17.72
N GLN A 89 -43.63 33.95 -18.55
CA GLN A 89 -43.78 35.38 -18.85
C GLN A 89 -45.06 35.59 -19.66
N PRO A 90 -46.09 36.26 -19.11
CA PRO A 90 -47.31 36.55 -19.85
C PRO A 90 -46.99 37.54 -20.97
N ALA A 91 -47.71 37.43 -22.09
CA ALA A 91 -47.66 38.30 -23.26
C ALA A 91 -48.14 39.75 -22.96
N ALA A 92 -47.55 40.42 -21.96
CA ALA A 92 -47.90 41.77 -21.53
C ALA A 92 -47.13 42.87 -22.30
N SER A 93 -46.51 42.53 -23.43
CA SER A 93 -45.85 43.50 -24.32
C SER A 93 -46.31 43.38 -25.78
N ALA A 94 -47.41 42.66 -26.05
CA ALA A 94 -47.95 42.45 -27.39
C ALA A 94 -48.86 43.59 -27.90
N ALA A 95 -48.64 44.84 -27.48
CA ALA A 95 -49.42 45.99 -27.96
C ALA A 95 -48.67 46.94 -28.91
N THR A 96 -47.34 46.87 -29.04
CA THR A 96 -46.59 47.77 -29.93
C THR A 96 -45.27 47.17 -30.43
N ALA A 97 -45.33 46.05 -31.15
CA ALA A 97 -44.19 45.62 -31.95
C ALA A 97 -44.64 44.85 -33.20
N ASN A 98 -44.12 45.32 -34.33
CA ASN A 98 -44.40 44.83 -35.67
C ASN A 98 -44.20 43.31 -35.82
N ARG A 99 -44.98 42.76 -36.74
CA ARG A 99 -45.07 41.36 -37.09
C ARG A 99 -43.85 40.89 -37.89
N THR A 100 -42.73 40.59 -37.23
CA THR A 100 -41.68 39.65 -37.72
C THR A 100 -40.74 39.32 -36.56
N ASP A 101 -41.05 38.24 -35.83
CA ASP A 101 -40.12 37.35 -35.12
C ASP A 101 -40.89 36.63 -34.03
N ALA A 102 -41.47 35.48 -34.39
CA ALA A 102 -41.93 34.53 -33.40
C ALA A 102 -40.72 34.12 -32.53
N PRO A 103 -40.79 34.16 -31.20
CA PRO A 103 -39.69 33.70 -30.37
C PRO A 103 -39.50 32.21 -30.65
N ARG A 104 -38.35 31.86 -31.25
CA ARG A 104 -37.88 30.48 -31.40
C ARG A 104 -37.67 29.90 -30.01
N GLY A 105 -38.74 29.37 -29.41
CA GLY A 105 -38.62 28.40 -28.34
C GLY A 105 -37.69 27.30 -28.84
N ARG A 106 -36.63 27.00 -28.08
CA ARG A 106 -35.65 25.96 -28.43
C ARG A 106 -36.37 24.63 -28.67
N ARG A 107 -36.68 24.34 -29.92
CA ARG A 107 -37.10 23.03 -30.38
C ARG A 107 -35.82 22.31 -30.75
N PHE A 108 -35.49 21.28 -29.98
CA PHE A 108 -34.40 20.38 -30.34
C PHE A 108 -34.69 19.81 -31.73
N SER A 109 -33.72 19.85 -32.63
CA SER A 109 -33.89 19.23 -33.94
C SER A 109 -33.94 17.70 -33.78
N LEU A 110 -34.60 17.01 -34.71
CA LEU A 110 -34.64 15.54 -34.70
C LEU A 110 -33.22 14.94 -34.66
N ALA A 111 -32.26 15.57 -35.33
CA ALA A 111 -30.86 15.17 -35.33
C ALA A 111 -30.21 15.32 -33.94
N GLU A 112 -30.57 16.36 -33.18
CA GLU A 112 -30.07 16.57 -31.80
C GLU A 112 -30.66 15.54 -30.83
N MET A 113 -31.94 15.16 -31.00
CA MET A 113 -32.56 14.10 -30.21
C MET A 113 -31.97 12.73 -30.52
N LEU A 114 -31.72 12.44 -31.80
CA LEU A 114 -31.10 11.19 -32.24
C LEU A 114 -29.66 11.09 -31.71
N LEU A 115 -28.88 12.17 -31.74
CA LEU A 115 -27.52 12.18 -31.21
C LEU A 115 -27.51 11.95 -29.69
N ALA A 116 -28.41 12.60 -28.94
CA ALA A 116 -28.54 12.38 -27.50
C ALA A 116 -28.96 10.94 -27.18
N PHE A 117 -29.84 10.34 -27.98
CA PHE A 117 -30.26 8.96 -27.82
C PHE A 117 -29.12 7.98 -28.09
N VAL A 118 -28.35 8.17 -29.17
CA VAL A 118 -27.18 7.35 -29.49
C VAL A 118 -26.12 7.40 -28.37
N LEU A 119 -25.85 8.58 -27.82
CA LEU A 119 -24.91 8.74 -26.69
C LEU A 119 -25.43 8.05 -25.42
N LEU A 120 -26.72 8.19 -25.11
CA LEU A 120 -27.35 7.56 -23.94
C LEU A 120 -27.37 6.02 -24.08
N SER A 121 -27.72 5.51 -25.26
CA SER A 121 -27.72 4.08 -25.58
C SER A 121 -26.30 3.49 -25.52
N GLY A 122 -25.29 4.21 -26.00
CA GLY A 122 -23.88 3.81 -25.88
C GLY A 122 -23.43 3.70 -24.43
N LEU A 123 -23.81 4.68 -23.59
CA LEU A 123 -23.52 4.68 -22.16
C LEU A 123 -24.19 3.49 -21.43
N LEU A 124 -25.46 3.22 -21.73
CA LEU A 124 -26.23 2.09 -21.19
C LEU A 124 -25.67 0.73 -21.63
N ALA A 125 -25.26 0.59 -22.90
CA ALA A 125 -24.64 -0.63 -23.41
C ALA A 125 -23.28 -0.91 -22.75
N MET A 126 -22.52 0.14 -22.45
CA MET A 126 -21.25 0.03 -21.74
C MET A 126 -21.46 -0.40 -20.28
N LEU A 127 -22.50 0.12 -19.61
CA LEU A 127 -22.89 -0.23 -18.24
C LEU A 127 -23.31 -1.70 -18.08
N VAL A 128 -24.07 -2.25 -19.03
CA VAL A 128 -24.54 -3.66 -18.98
C VAL A 128 -23.40 -4.65 -19.13
N ARG A 129 -22.32 -4.28 -19.84
CA ARG A 129 -21.15 -5.13 -20.08
C ARG A 129 -20.17 -5.18 -18.90
N LEU A 130 -20.36 -4.38 -17.84
CA LEU A 130 -19.45 -4.37 -16.70
C LEU A 130 -19.71 -5.54 -15.72
N PRO A 131 -18.66 -6.11 -15.10
CA PRO A 131 -18.80 -7.16 -14.08
C PRO A 131 -19.65 -6.70 -12.88
N PRO A 132 -20.42 -7.58 -12.22
CA PRO A 132 -21.31 -7.21 -11.11
C PRO A 132 -20.63 -6.48 -9.94
N GLN A 133 -19.38 -6.85 -9.63
CA GLN A 133 -18.56 -6.22 -8.58
C GLN A 133 -18.27 -4.74 -8.90
N VAL A 134 -18.01 -4.41 -10.17
CA VAL A 134 -17.75 -3.05 -10.63
C VAL A 134 -19.03 -2.19 -10.66
N ARG A 135 -20.20 -2.81 -10.82
CA ARG A 135 -21.49 -2.08 -10.81
C ARG A 135 -21.82 -1.54 -9.43
N TRP A 136 -21.49 -2.27 -8.36
CA TRP A 136 -21.68 -1.80 -6.98
C TRP A 136 -20.76 -0.64 -6.62
N ASP A 137 -19.50 -0.72 -7.04
CA ASP A 137 -18.55 0.41 -6.94
C ASP A 137 -19.09 1.67 -7.65
N TRP A 138 -19.66 1.51 -8.85
CA TRP A 138 -20.26 2.62 -9.60
C TRP A 138 -21.43 3.31 -8.87
N TYR A 139 -22.28 2.56 -8.17
CA TYR A 139 -23.36 3.16 -7.38
C TYR A 139 -22.80 4.03 -6.25
N LEU A 140 -21.73 3.58 -5.59
CA LEU A 140 -21.03 4.34 -4.54
C LEU A 140 -20.32 5.60 -5.10
N ASP A 141 -19.99 5.63 -6.39
CA ASP A 141 -19.35 6.77 -7.05
C ASP A 141 -20.37 7.78 -7.67
N VAL A 142 -21.51 7.31 -8.17
CA VAL A 142 -22.54 8.17 -8.79
C VAL A 142 -23.40 8.90 -7.74
N LEU A 143 -23.72 8.23 -6.63
CA LEU A 143 -24.53 8.81 -5.54
C LEU A 143 -23.93 10.09 -4.96
N PRO A 144 -22.64 10.12 -4.54
CA PRO A 144 -22.07 11.32 -3.97
C PRO A 144 -21.92 12.45 -5.01
N GLY A 145 -21.72 12.14 -6.31
CA GLY A 145 -21.76 13.17 -7.36
C GLY A 145 -23.14 13.81 -7.51
N GLY A 146 -24.20 13.00 -7.40
CA GLY A 146 -25.58 13.49 -7.33
C GLY A 146 -25.86 14.36 -6.10
N VAL A 147 -25.36 13.95 -4.92
CA VAL A 147 -25.46 14.71 -3.67
C VAL A 147 -24.74 16.07 -3.79
N MET A 148 -23.53 16.10 -4.36
CA MET A 148 -22.79 17.35 -4.61
C MET A 148 -23.48 18.25 -5.64
N GLY A 149 -24.14 17.67 -6.64
CA GLY A 149 -25.01 18.41 -7.57
C GLY A 149 -26.20 19.06 -6.83
N GLY A 150 -26.79 18.35 -5.88
CA GLY A 150 -27.80 18.87 -4.95
C GLY A 150 -27.29 20.05 -4.13
N PHE A 151 -26.11 19.93 -3.50
CA PHE A 151 -25.50 21.04 -2.75
C PHE A 151 -25.21 22.26 -3.63
N THR A 152 -24.77 22.06 -4.87
CA THR A 152 -24.56 23.15 -5.84
C THR A 152 -25.87 23.88 -6.12
N LEU A 153 -26.99 23.17 -6.28
CA LEU A 153 -28.31 23.77 -6.48
C LEU A 153 -28.83 24.51 -5.25
N VAL A 154 -28.60 23.99 -4.04
CA VAL A 154 -28.92 24.67 -2.77
C VAL A 154 -28.10 25.95 -2.64
N ALA A 155 -26.81 25.93 -2.99
CA ALA A 155 -25.96 27.13 -2.99
C ALA A 155 -26.50 28.21 -3.94
N VAL A 156 -26.84 27.82 -5.17
CA VAL A 156 -27.44 28.71 -6.16
C VAL A 156 -28.77 29.29 -5.67
N TRP A 157 -29.64 28.47 -5.09
CA TRP A 157 -30.92 28.90 -4.53
C TRP A 157 -30.77 29.87 -3.35
N ALA A 158 -29.83 29.62 -2.45
CA ALA A 158 -29.55 30.48 -1.30
C ALA A 158 -29.00 31.86 -1.72
N VAL A 159 -28.16 31.90 -2.76
CA VAL A 159 -27.58 33.15 -3.30
C VAL A 159 -28.60 33.95 -4.11
N GLU A 160 -29.45 33.29 -4.90
CA GLU A 160 -30.38 33.96 -5.84
C GLU A 160 -31.79 34.21 -5.28
N GLY A 161 -32.20 33.53 -4.20
CA GLY A 161 -33.53 33.65 -3.62
C GLY A 161 -33.82 35.02 -2.98
N LYS A 162 -35.10 35.32 -2.72
CA LYS A 162 -35.57 36.47 -1.89
C LYS A 162 -35.83 36.09 -0.42
N GLN A 163 -35.27 34.97 0.03
CA GLN A 163 -35.46 34.41 1.39
C GLN A 163 -34.75 35.24 2.47
N SER A 164 -35.13 35.05 3.74
CA SER A 164 -34.51 35.72 4.88
C SER A 164 -33.03 35.30 5.06
N VAL A 165 -32.21 36.20 5.61
CA VAL A 165 -30.76 35.99 5.77
C VAL A 165 -30.47 34.76 6.66
N TRP A 166 -31.29 34.52 7.68
CA TRP A 166 -31.16 33.37 8.58
C TRP A 166 -31.50 32.04 7.91
N LEU A 167 -32.49 32.00 7.01
CA LEU A 167 -32.81 30.79 6.25
C LEU A 167 -31.69 30.43 5.26
N ARG A 168 -31.05 31.44 4.67
CA ARG A 168 -29.87 31.26 3.80
C ARG A 168 -28.67 30.76 4.60
N ALA A 169 -28.41 31.37 5.75
CA ALA A 169 -27.33 30.96 6.64
C ALA A 169 -27.54 29.52 7.13
N ALA A 170 -28.74 29.16 7.60
CA ALA A 170 -29.05 27.80 8.05
C ALA A 170 -28.92 26.75 6.92
N ALA A 171 -29.44 27.03 5.72
CA ALA A 171 -29.30 26.13 4.57
C ALA A 171 -27.85 25.96 4.08
N LEU A 172 -27.03 27.01 4.23
CA LEU A 172 -25.61 26.99 3.86
C LEU A 172 -24.72 26.38 4.96
N ILE A 173 -25.07 26.52 6.24
CA ILE A 173 -24.38 25.89 7.38
C ILE A 173 -24.60 24.36 7.35
N VAL A 174 -25.82 23.91 7.03
CA VAL A 174 -26.12 22.47 6.87
C VAL A 174 -25.45 21.89 5.61
N ALA A 175 -25.08 22.73 4.63
CA ALA A 175 -24.37 22.36 3.43
C ALA A 175 -22.98 23.02 3.38
N PHE A 176 -22.09 22.68 4.33
CA PHE A 176 -20.73 23.23 4.45
C PHE A 176 -19.94 23.41 3.11
N PRO A 177 -20.04 22.51 2.09
CA PRO A 177 -19.43 22.73 0.77
C PRO A 177 -19.99 23.92 -0.02
N ALA A 178 -21.27 24.26 0.18
CA ALA A 178 -21.98 25.33 -0.50
C ALA A 178 -21.54 26.72 -0.02
N LEU A 179 -21.01 26.87 1.20
CA LEU A 179 -20.49 28.13 1.74
C LEU A 179 -19.26 28.62 0.98
N LEU A 180 -18.31 27.71 0.69
CA LEU A 180 -17.14 28.00 -0.15
C LEU A 180 -17.59 28.41 -1.55
N MET A 181 -18.42 27.60 -2.20
CA MET A 181 -18.99 27.88 -3.52
C MET A 181 -19.72 29.24 -3.58
N ALA A 182 -20.51 29.57 -2.56
CA ALA A 182 -21.25 30.83 -2.46
C ALA A 182 -20.32 32.02 -2.26
N GLY A 183 -19.28 31.89 -1.43
CA GLY A 183 -18.22 32.89 -1.27
C GLY A 183 -17.52 33.21 -2.59
N TRP A 184 -17.23 32.19 -3.40
CA TRP A 184 -16.62 32.36 -4.73
C TRP A 184 -17.57 32.98 -5.76
N LEU A 185 -18.83 32.53 -5.81
CA LEU A 185 -19.87 33.14 -6.65
C LEU A 185 -20.07 34.63 -6.31
N TRP A 186 -20.00 34.95 -5.02
CA TRP A 186 -20.10 36.32 -4.52
C TRP A 186 -18.86 37.15 -4.89
N LEU A 187 -17.64 36.62 -4.75
CA LEU A 187 -16.40 37.29 -5.14
C LEU A 187 -16.35 37.56 -6.66
N ALA A 188 -16.69 36.56 -7.46
CA ALA A 188 -16.75 36.66 -8.92
C ALA A 188 -17.81 37.66 -9.41
N ARG A 189 -18.91 37.80 -8.67
CA ARG A 189 -19.98 38.77 -8.96
C ARG A 189 -19.62 40.20 -8.52
N SER A 190 -18.82 40.32 -7.46
CA SER A 190 -18.39 41.61 -6.89
C SER A 190 -17.20 42.22 -7.63
N ALA A 191 -16.43 41.42 -8.37
CA ALA A 191 -15.34 41.85 -9.22
C ALA A 191 -15.83 42.70 -10.43
N ARG A 192 -15.73 44.03 -10.34
CA ARG A 192 -15.98 44.97 -11.44
C ARG A 192 -14.66 45.47 -12.05
N GLY A 193 -14.66 45.71 -13.36
CA GLY A 193 -13.48 46.17 -14.11
C GLY A 193 -12.45 45.06 -14.44
N PRO A 194 -11.47 45.34 -15.32
CA PRO A 194 -10.46 44.36 -15.75
C PRO A 194 -9.54 43.91 -14.61
N PHE A 195 -9.19 44.81 -13.69
CA PHE A 195 -8.33 44.52 -12.54
C PHE A 195 -8.99 43.55 -11.54
N GLY A 196 -10.28 43.75 -11.21
CA GLY A 196 -11.03 42.84 -10.34
C GLY A 196 -11.21 41.43 -10.92
N ARG A 197 -11.30 41.32 -12.25
CA ARG A 197 -11.35 40.01 -12.93
C ARG A 197 -10.00 39.30 -12.91
N ALA A 198 -8.90 40.05 -13.06
CA ALA A 198 -7.55 39.51 -13.00
C ALA A 198 -7.19 39.00 -11.59
N THR A 199 -7.57 39.73 -10.53
CA THR A 199 -7.35 39.28 -9.15
C THR A 199 -8.21 38.07 -8.80
N ALA A 200 -9.46 38.02 -9.26
CA ALA A 200 -10.31 36.83 -9.12
C ALA A 200 -9.73 35.62 -9.88
N ALA A 201 -9.18 35.81 -11.08
CA ALA A 201 -8.53 34.75 -11.85
C ALA A 201 -7.23 34.26 -11.17
N ALA A 202 -6.41 35.17 -10.63
CA ALA A 202 -5.19 34.83 -9.90
C ALA A 202 -5.50 34.06 -8.60
N ALA A 203 -6.54 34.46 -7.87
CA ALA A 203 -7.01 33.73 -6.70
C ALA A 203 -7.50 32.31 -7.05
N LEU A 204 -8.24 32.16 -8.16
CA LEU A 204 -8.67 30.84 -8.67
C LEU A 204 -7.47 29.96 -9.07
N LEU A 205 -6.43 30.53 -9.70
CA LEU A 205 -5.22 29.80 -10.07
C LEU A 205 -4.40 29.38 -8.84
N LEU A 206 -4.23 30.26 -7.85
CA LEU A 206 -3.54 29.94 -6.59
C LEU A 206 -4.22 28.80 -5.82
N ILE A 207 -5.56 28.75 -5.85
CA ILE A 207 -6.32 27.67 -5.22
C ILE A 207 -6.24 26.38 -6.02
N ALA A 208 -6.15 26.45 -7.36
CA ALA A 208 -5.95 25.28 -8.20
C ALA A 208 -4.54 24.68 -8.09
N LEU A 209 -3.53 25.49 -7.72
CA LEU A 209 -2.13 25.04 -7.59
C LEU A 209 -1.93 23.99 -6.50
N LEU A 210 -2.64 24.08 -5.36
CA LEU A 210 -2.50 23.11 -4.27
C LEU A 210 -3.07 21.73 -4.63
N PRO A 211 -4.33 21.59 -5.12
CA PRO A 211 -4.82 20.35 -5.72
C PRO A 211 -3.93 19.88 -6.87
N ALA A 212 -3.52 20.76 -7.79
CA ALA A 212 -2.66 20.36 -8.92
C ALA A 212 -1.33 19.77 -8.44
N ARG A 213 -0.70 20.34 -7.41
CA ARG A 213 0.51 19.80 -6.79
C ARG A 213 0.26 18.43 -6.14
N ILE A 214 -0.83 18.28 -5.38
CA ILE A 214 -1.24 17.01 -4.75
C ILE A 214 -1.49 15.94 -5.84
N TYR A 215 -2.23 16.29 -6.89
CA TYR A 215 -2.51 15.41 -8.03
C TYR A 215 -1.23 15.03 -8.79
N TRP A 216 -0.32 15.98 -9.05
CA TRP A 216 0.97 15.70 -9.68
C TRP A 216 1.82 14.74 -8.85
N THR A 217 1.92 14.96 -7.54
CA THR A 217 2.68 14.07 -6.64
C THR A 217 2.09 12.66 -6.56
N ALA A 218 0.76 12.53 -6.63
CA ALA A 218 0.10 11.23 -6.67
C ALA A 218 0.21 10.54 -8.04
N TYR A 219 0.24 11.31 -9.12
CA TYR A 219 0.27 10.77 -10.49
C TYR A 219 1.69 10.39 -10.94
N ARG A 220 2.72 11.13 -10.53
CA ARG A 220 4.12 10.86 -10.95
C ARG A 220 4.60 9.46 -10.60
N LEU A 221 4.17 8.91 -9.46
CA LEU A 221 4.57 7.57 -9.00
C LEU A 221 3.96 6.47 -9.90
N ARG A 222 2.80 6.73 -10.51
CA ARG A 222 2.17 5.79 -11.43
C ARG A 222 2.95 5.66 -12.75
N LEU A 223 3.60 6.73 -13.18
CA LEU A 223 4.39 6.79 -14.41
C LEU A 223 5.70 5.99 -14.32
N LEU A 224 6.19 5.70 -13.10
CA LEU A 224 7.37 4.87 -12.90
C LEU A 224 7.02 3.40 -13.13
N ALA A 225 7.74 2.75 -14.04
CA ALA A 225 7.57 1.33 -14.32
C ALA A 225 8.15 0.47 -13.19
N PHE A 226 7.53 -0.68 -12.93
CA PHE A 226 8.20 -1.73 -12.17
C PHE A 226 9.38 -2.28 -12.97
N PRO A 227 10.43 -2.77 -12.30
CA PRO A 227 11.46 -3.54 -12.97
C PRO A 227 10.81 -4.69 -13.75
N SER A 228 11.29 -4.94 -14.97
CA SER A 228 10.85 -6.11 -15.72
C SER A 228 11.29 -7.38 -14.97
N PRO A 229 10.45 -8.43 -14.96
CA PRO A 229 10.82 -9.70 -14.35
C PRO A 229 12.08 -10.27 -15.02
N LEU A 230 12.88 -11.03 -14.26
CA LEU A 230 14.00 -11.77 -14.82
C LEU A 230 13.53 -12.76 -15.90
N ALA A 231 14.30 -12.87 -16.99
CA ALA A 231 14.00 -13.79 -18.09
C ALA A 231 13.98 -15.25 -17.63
N GLU A 232 14.97 -15.63 -16.83
CA GLU A 232 14.96 -16.85 -16.03
C GLU A 232 14.78 -16.46 -14.57
N ASN A 233 13.63 -16.82 -14.00
CA ASN A 233 13.27 -16.44 -12.64
C ASN A 233 12.89 -17.66 -11.81
N GLY A 234 13.70 -17.96 -10.80
CA GLY A 234 13.44 -19.01 -9.83
C GLY A 234 12.11 -18.84 -9.10
N TYR A 235 11.61 -17.60 -8.96
CA TYR A 235 10.34 -17.30 -8.30
C TYR A 235 9.16 -18.02 -8.95
N VAL A 236 9.17 -18.16 -10.29
CA VAL A 236 8.12 -18.88 -11.03
C VAL A 236 8.18 -20.38 -10.73
N ASP A 237 9.38 -20.94 -10.60
CA ASP A 237 9.56 -22.35 -10.24
C ASP A 237 9.11 -22.61 -8.79
N LEU A 238 9.34 -21.67 -7.86
CA LEU A 238 8.84 -21.73 -6.49
C LEU A 238 7.31 -21.71 -6.44
N LEU A 239 6.65 -20.80 -7.17
CA LEU A 239 5.19 -20.78 -7.24
C LEU A 239 4.61 -22.08 -7.83
N ARG A 240 5.25 -22.66 -8.84
CA ARG A 240 4.87 -23.98 -9.38
C ARG A 240 5.09 -25.10 -8.39
N ALA A 241 6.17 -25.05 -7.60
CA ALA A 241 6.42 -26.01 -6.53
C ALA A 241 5.27 -25.98 -5.51
N ALA A 242 4.80 -24.80 -5.13
CA ALA A 242 3.67 -24.65 -4.21
C ALA A 242 2.36 -25.23 -4.76
N GLU A 243 2.13 -25.09 -6.06
CA GLU A 243 0.97 -25.66 -6.76
C GLU A 243 1.02 -27.19 -6.82
N ALA A 244 2.21 -27.78 -6.88
CA ALA A 244 2.41 -29.23 -6.92
C ALA A 244 2.18 -29.94 -5.57
N ILE A 245 2.16 -29.21 -4.47
CA ILE A 245 2.01 -29.79 -3.12
C ILE A 245 0.54 -30.17 -2.86
N ASP A 246 0.33 -31.28 -2.14
CA ASP A 246 -0.98 -31.73 -1.69
C ASP A 246 -1.73 -30.70 -0.80
N ASN A 247 -3.07 -30.68 -0.85
CA ASN A 247 -3.91 -29.77 -0.07
C ASN A 247 -3.89 -30.01 1.45
N ASN A 248 -3.42 -31.17 1.92
CA ASN A 248 -3.31 -31.50 3.35
C ASN A 248 -2.10 -30.87 4.07
N TRP A 249 -1.36 -29.99 3.40
CA TRP A 249 -0.17 -29.32 3.93
C TRP A 249 -0.40 -28.63 5.29
N ALA A 250 -1.57 -28.06 5.53
CA ALA A 250 -1.89 -27.34 6.77
C ALA A 250 -1.81 -28.22 8.04
N LYS A 251 -1.77 -29.55 7.88
CA LYS A 251 -1.62 -30.51 8.99
C LYS A 251 -0.19 -31.04 9.13
N VAL A 252 0.74 -30.65 8.26
CA VAL A 252 2.09 -31.24 8.22
C VAL A 252 2.83 -31.13 9.54
N ASP A 253 2.61 -30.05 10.29
CA ASP A 253 3.22 -29.84 11.61
C ASP A 253 2.68 -30.77 12.70
N THR A 254 1.54 -31.41 12.46
CA THR A 254 0.95 -32.41 13.38
C THR A 254 1.37 -33.84 13.06
N LEU A 255 1.94 -34.08 11.87
CA LEU A 255 2.38 -35.41 11.45
C LEU A 255 3.73 -35.77 12.10
N SER A 256 3.93 -37.05 12.38
CA SER A 256 5.20 -37.57 12.90
C SER A 256 5.50 -38.98 12.41
N GLY A 257 6.74 -39.43 12.56
CA GLY A 257 7.16 -40.80 12.25
C GLY A 257 6.85 -41.23 10.81
N ASP A 258 6.23 -42.40 10.66
CA ASP A 258 5.94 -42.98 9.34
C ASP A 258 4.91 -42.17 8.53
N GLU A 259 3.97 -41.51 9.20
CA GLU A 259 2.96 -40.69 8.53
C GLU A 259 3.61 -39.46 7.87
N LEU A 260 4.53 -38.81 8.58
CA LEU A 260 5.29 -37.67 8.04
C LEU A 260 6.21 -38.12 6.90
N ARG A 261 6.91 -39.26 7.05
CA ARG A 261 7.70 -39.85 5.94
C ARG A 261 6.87 -40.10 4.71
N ALA A 262 5.72 -40.76 4.86
CA ALA A 262 4.84 -41.09 3.75
C ALA A 262 4.29 -39.83 3.08
N TYR A 263 3.97 -38.80 3.85
CA TYR A 263 3.55 -37.50 3.32
C TYR A 263 4.66 -36.82 2.54
N LEU A 264 5.87 -36.70 3.10
CA LEU A 264 7.01 -36.04 2.47
C LEU A 264 7.48 -36.74 1.19
N ARG A 265 7.41 -38.08 1.14
CA ARG A 265 7.68 -38.85 -0.09
C ARG A 265 6.77 -38.42 -1.25
N LYS A 266 5.50 -38.12 -0.98
CA LYS A 266 4.58 -37.61 -2.02
C LYS A 266 4.95 -36.20 -2.50
N GLN A 267 5.70 -35.43 -1.71
CA GLN A 267 6.09 -34.06 -2.04
C GLN A 267 7.49 -33.96 -2.69
N GLU A 268 8.14 -35.08 -3.01
CA GLU A 268 9.50 -35.09 -3.55
C GLU A 268 9.64 -34.24 -4.83
N THR A 269 8.66 -34.30 -5.72
CA THR A 269 8.60 -33.46 -6.93
C THR A 269 8.57 -31.97 -6.59
N ALA A 270 7.78 -31.58 -5.58
CA ALA A 270 7.71 -30.18 -5.15
C ALA A 270 9.02 -29.72 -4.52
N LEU A 271 9.63 -30.54 -3.65
CA LEU A 271 10.93 -30.26 -3.05
C LEU A 271 12.05 -30.14 -4.10
N ALA A 272 12.03 -30.96 -5.16
CA ALA A 272 12.95 -30.85 -6.28
C ALA A 272 12.77 -29.52 -7.06
N LEU A 273 11.52 -29.07 -7.24
CA LEU A 273 11.24 -27.76 -7.84
C LEU A 273 11.69 -26.60 -6.96
N VAL A 274 11.57 -26.71 -5.63
CA VAL A 274 12.12 -25.72 -4.70
C VAL A 274 13.63 -25.59 -4.90
N ARG A 275 14.37 -26.71 -4.86
CA ARG A 275 15.83 -26.70 -5.08
C ARG A 275 16.20 -26.08 -6.42
N LYS A 276 15.47 -26.41 -7.48
CA LYS A 276 15.66 -25.83 -8.81
C LYS A 276 15.40 -24.31 -8.83
N GLY A 277 14.36 -23.86 -8.15
CA GLY A 277 14.03 -22.44 -8.03
C GLY A 277 15.10 -21.65 -7.28
N LEU A 278 15.58 -22.17 -6.15
CA LEU A 278 16.61 -21.54 -5.32
C LEU A 278 18.00 -21.54 -5.98
N ALA A 279 18.28 -22.47 -6.89
CA ALA A 279 19.52 -22.50 -7.66
C ALA A 279 19.60 -21.43 -8.77
N ARG A 280 18.51 -20.70 -9.03
CA ARG A 280 18.42 -19.68 -10.09
C ARG A 280 18.33 -18.28 -9.48
N PRO A 281 18.69 -17.23 -10.25
CA PRO A 281 18.31 -15.86 -9.91
C PRO A 281 16.81 -15.79 -9.61
N CYS A 282 16.45 -15.24 -8.44
CA CYS A 282 15.08 -15.21 -7.96
C CYS A 282 14.69 -13.77 -7.60
N GLN A 283 13.55 -13.33 -8.13
CA GLN A 283 13.00 -12.01 -7.89
C GLN A 283 11.47 -12.10 -7.86
N ALA A 284 10.83 -11.54 -6.84
CA ALA A 284 9.38 -11.47 -6.80
C ALA A 284 8.82 -10.71 -8.01
N VAL A 285 7.69 -11.18 -8.54
CA VAL A 285 7.11 -10.64 -9.76
C VAL A 285 5.95 -9.71 -9.42
N LEU A 286 6.10 -8.43 -9.72
CA LEU A 286 5.05 -7.42 -9.53
C LEU A 286 4.27 -7.21 -10.83
N TYR A 287 3.06 -7.76 -10.91
CA TYR A 287 2.16 -7.61 -12.06
C TYR A 287 1.35 -6.31 -11.98
N GLU A 288 1.00 -5.72 -13.13
CA GLU A 288 0.11 -4.53 -13.16
C GLU A 288 -1.29 -4.78 -12.57
N ALA A 289 -1.79 -6.02 -12.67
CA ALA A 289 -3.07 -6.44 -12.11
C ALA A 289 -2.96 -7.00 -10.68
N MET A 290 -1.80 -6.87 -10.02
CA MET A 290 -1.61 -7.35 -8.66
C MET A 290 -2.50 -6.56 -7.68
N ASN A 291 -3.20 -7.28 -6.81
CA ASN A 291 -4.01 -6.73 -5.72
C ASN A 291 -3.77 -7.55 -4.45
N ASP A 292 -4.31 -7.10 -3.32
CA ASP A 292 -4.01 -7.72 -2.01
C ASP A 292 -4.46 -9.18 -1.96
N ASN A 293 -5.53 -9.54 -2.69
CA ASN A 293 -6.00 -10.92 -2.78
C ASN A 293 -5.00 -11.83 -3.48
N ARG A 294 -4.40 -11.38 -4.60
CA ARG A 294 -3.36 -12.14 -5.31
C ARG A 294 -2.08 -12.24 -4.50
N LEU A 295 -1.66 -11.12 -3.90
CA LEU A 295 -0.48 -11.06 -3.05
C LEU A 295 -0.62 -12.00 -1.83
N SER A 296 -1.79 -11.98 -1.17
CA SER A 296 -2.11 -12.91 -0.08
C SER A 296 -2.15 -14.38 -0.55
N ALA A 297 -2.58 -14.64 -1.78
CA ALA A 297 -2.58 -15.98 -2.35
C ALA A 297 -1.16 -16.48 -2.63
N GLU A 298 -0.26 -15.62 -3.12
CA GLU A 298 1.17 -15.94 -3.26
C GLU A 298 1.83 -16.18 -1.90
N GLY A 299 1.50 -15.37 -0.90
CA GLY A 299 1.93 -15.58 0.48
C GLY A 299 1.57 -16.96 1.03
N ARG A 300 0.33 -17.40 0.86
CA ARG A 300 -0.10 -18.75 1.28
C ARG A 300 0.65 -19.86 0.55
N ARG A 301 1.05 -19.64 -0.71
CA ARG A 301 1.85 -20.60 -1.48
C ARG A 301 3.27 -20.72 -0.92
N ILE A 302 3.85 -19.60 -0.52
CA ILE A 302 5.16 -19.55 0.13
C ILE A 302 5.11 -20.24 1.50
N GLU A 303 4.12 -19.90 2.33
CA GLU A 303 3.95 -20.48 3.66
C GLU A 303 3.88 -22.01 3.60
N LYS A 304 3.15 -22.52 2.60
CA LYS A 304 3.05 -23.95 2.29
C LYS A 304 4.41 -24.60 2.00
N LEU A 305 5.28 -23.92 1.24
CA LEU A 305 6.63 -24.41 0.95
C LEU A 305 7.49 -24.44 2.21
N SER A 306 7.48 -23.34 2.97
CA SER A 306 8.25 -23.18 4.21
C SER A 306 7.89 -24.26 5.23
N GLN A 307 6.60 -24.52 5.46
CA GLN A 307 6.16 -25.58 6.39
C GLN A 307 6.67 -26.97 5.97
N ILE A 308 6.71 -27.28 4.68
CA ILE A 308 7.20 -28.58 4.20
C ILE A 308 8.72 -28.70 4.29
N LEU A 309 9.46 -27.62 4.03
CA LEU A 309 10.91 -27.58 4.25
C LEU A 309 11.24 -27.77 5.74
N ALA A 310 10.56 -27.04 6.62
CA ALA A 310 10.71 -27.18 8.06
C ALA A 310 10.35 -28.59 8.54
N ALA A 311 9.26 -29.17 8.03
CA ALA A 311 8.85 -30.54 8.35
C ALA A 311 9.85 -31.59 7.87
N LYS A 312 10.41 -31.42 6.66
CA LYS A 312 11.50 -32.27 6.17
C LYS A 312 12.72 -32.18 7.07
N GLY A 313 13.14 -30.97 7.45
CA GLY A 313 14.28 -30.78 8.36
C GLY A 313 14.07 -31.47 9.70
N ARG A 314 12.86 -31.39 10.27
CA ARG A 314 12.51 -32.11 11.52
C ARG A 314 12.57 -33.62 11.34
N GLN A 315 12.04 -34.14 10.24
CA GLN A 315 12.04 -35.58 9.95
C GLN A 315 13.47 -36.11 9.80
N ASP A 316 14.29 -35.45 8.99
CA ASP A 316 15.69 -35.84 8.77
C ASP A 316 16.48 -35.81 10.08
N LEU A 317 16.22 -34.82 10.94
CA LEU A 317 16.86 -34.71 12.25
C LEU A 317 16.51 -35.89 13.18
N GLN A 318 15.25 -36.33 13.18
CA GLN A 318 14.80 -37.50 13.95
C GLN A 318 15.43 -38.80 13.44
N GLU A 319 15.73 -38.88 12.14
CA GLU A 319 16.40 -40.01 11.50
C GLU A 319 17.93 -39.97 11.64
N GLY A 320 18.48 -38.94 12.31
CA GLY A 320 19.92 -38.77 12.50
C GLY A 320 20.64 -38.20 11.26
N MET A 321 19.92 -37.82 10.21
CA MET A 321 20.43 -37.27 8.95
C MET A 321 20.71 -35.76 9.10
N LEU A 322 21.74 -35.44 9.88
CA LEU A 322 22.05 -34.05 10.29
C LEU A 322 22.30 -33.11 9.11
N GLU A 323 23.05 -33.54 8.11
CA GLU A 323 23.35 -32.72 6.92
C GLU A 323 22.10 -32.41 6.11
N SER A 324 21.26 -33.42 5.84
CA SER A 324 19.98 -33.24 5.12
C SER A 324 19.01 -32.33 5.88
N ALA A 325 19.01 -32.42 7.22
CA ALA A 325 18.24 -31.50 8.06
C ALA A 325 18.74 -30.06 7.92
N ALA A 326 20.07 -29.86 7.98
CA ALA A 326 20.68 -28.55 7.79
C ALA A 326 20.39 -27.95 6.41
N GLU A 327 20.45 -28.77 5.35
CA GLU A 327 20.09 -28.35 3.98
C GLU A 327 18.64 -27.90 3.88
N SER A 328 17.72 -28.62 4.53
CA SER A 328 16.28 -28.28 4.50
C SER A 328 15.99 -26.97 5.23
N TYR A 329 16.63 -26.73 6.37
CA TYR A 329 16.50 -25.46 7.10
C TYR A 329 17.20 -24.30 6.39
N LEU A 330 18.36 -24.53 5.77
CA LEU A 330 19.02 -23.54 4.93
C LEU A 330 18.15 -23.15 3.73
N ALA A 331 17.53 -24.14 3.06
CA ALA A 331 16.63 -23.90 1.94
C ALA A 331 15.42 -23.05 2.33
N ASP A 332 14.94 -23.15 3.58
CA ASP A 332 13.87 -22.30 4.11
C ASP A 332 14.34 -20.84 4.28
N ILE A 333 15.57 -20.62 4.76
CA ILE A 333 16.18 -19.28 4.82
C ILE A 333 16.38 -18.71 3.40
N GLU A 334 16.89 -19.52 2.48
CA GLU A 334 17.08 -19.13 1.07
C GLU A 334 15.75 -18.80 0.40
N LEU A 335 14.69 -19.57 0.67
CA LEU A 335 13.34 -19.30 0.20
C LEU A 335 12.86 -17.94 0.66
N GLY A 336 12.96 -17.65 1.96
CA GLY A 336 12.51 -16.38 2.52
C GLY A 336 13.29 -15.17 1.98
N ALA A 337 14.60 -15.31 1.79
CA ALA A 337 15.42 -14.28 1.17
C ALA A 337 15.08 -14.06 -0.31
N ALA A 338 14.85 -15.15 -1.05
CA ALA A 338 14.56 -15.13 -2.48
C ALA A 338 13.22 -14.48 -2.81
N ILE A 339 12.18 -14.73 -2.01
CA ILE A 339 10.85 -14.13 -2.23
C ILE A 339 10.78 -12.66 -1.81
N ALA A 340 11.62 -12.23 -0.86
CA ALA A 340 11.69 -10.84 -0.45
C ALA A 340 12.35 -9.95 -1.52
N HIS A 341 13.32 -10.51 -2.25
CA HIS A 341 14.08 -9.77 -3.26
C HIS A 341 13.18 -9.27 -4.40
N GLY A 342 13.21 -7.95 -4.65
CA GLY A 342 12.36 -7.32 -5.67
C GLY A 342 10.86 -7.26 -5.32
N GLY A 343 10.42 -7.79 -4.18
CA GLY A 343 9.02 -7.85 -3.72
C GLY A 343 8.62 -6.76 -2.73
N VAL A 344 7.35 -6.34 -2.76
CA VAL A 344 6.80 -5.33 -1.82
C VAL A 344 6.85 -5.82 -0.36
N MET A 345 6.56 -4.97 0.63
CA MET A 345 6.69 -5.28 2.06
C MET A 345 6.01 -6.60 2.46
N MET A 346 4.85 -6.92 1.88
CA MET A 346 4.17 -8.18 2.17
C MET A 346 5.02 -9.42 1.80
N HIS A 347 5.79 -9.36 0.71
CA HIS A 347 6.72 -10.45 0.35
C HIS A 347 7.84 -10.60 1.38
N ASP A 348 8.38 -9.48 1.87
CA ASP A 348 9.40 -9.50 2.91
C ASP A 348 8.85 -10.04 4.24
N GLY A 349 7.59 -9.74 4.56
CA GLY A 349 6.87 -10.34 5.70
C GLY A 349 6.73 -11.86 5.58
N PHE A 350 6.33 -12.37 4.41
CA PHE A 350 6.31 -13.83 4.18
C PHE A 350 7.72 -14.43 4.23
N GLY A 351 8.72 -13.70 3.72
CA GLY A 351 10.12 -14.07 3.80
C GLY A 351 10.62 -14.19 5.22
N PHE A 352 10.28 -13.24 6.09
CA PHE A 352 10.63 -13.24 7.50
C PHE A 352 10.12 -14.49 8.23
N VAL A 353 8.89 -14.92 7.98
CA VAL A 353 8.33 -16.14 8.60
C VAL A 353 9.13 -17.37 8.20
N SER A 354 9.45 -17.51 6.92
CA SER A 354 10.22 -18.63 6.36
C SER A 354 11.65 -18.65 6.89
N GLU A 355 12.32 -17.50 6.91
CA GLU A 355 13.67 -17.38 7.47
C GLU A 355 13.70 -17.69 8.98
N ARG A 356 12.68 -17.28 9.74
CA ARG A 356 12.60 -17.57 11.18
C ARG A 356 12.55 -19.07 11.45
N LEU A 357 11.71 -19.81 10.71
CA LEU A 357 11.61 -21.27 10.85
C LEU A 357 12.92 -21.97 10.50
N GLY A 358 13.58 -21.56 9.42
CA GLY A 358 14.90 -22.08 9.04
C GLY A 358 15.98 -21.77 10.08
N ILE A 359 16.04 -20.54 10.60
CA ILE A 359 17.00 -20.13 11.64
C ILE A 359 16.78 -20.92 12.94
N GLU A 360 15.54 -21.04 13.42
CA GLU A 360 15.20 -21.82 14.61
C GLU A 360 15.57 -23.30 14.43
N GLY A 361 15.38 -23.85 13.24
CA GLY A 361 15.80 -25.20 12.89
C GLY A 361 17.32 -25.38 12.95
N LEU A 362 18.07 -24.48 12.30
CA LEU A 362 19.54 -24.52 12.32
C LEU A 362 20.10 -24.35 13.74
N GLN A 363 19.56 -23.43 14.53
CA GLN A 363 20.00 -23.19 15.92
C GLN A 363 19.93 -24.45 16.79
N LYS A 364 18.92 -25.31 16.59
CA LYS A 364 18.78 -26.58 17.33
C LYS A 364 19.86 -27.60 16.99
N ILE A 365 20.54 -27.45 15.86
CA ILE A 365 21.50 -28.44 15.36
C ILE A 365 22.95 -27.94 15.37
N VAL A 366 23.22 -26.64 15.56
CA VAL A 366 24.58 -26.08 15.56
C VAL A 366 25.54 -26.84 16.46
N ALA A 367 25.11 -27.20 17.68
CA ALA A 367 25.94 -27.93 18.64
C ALA A 367 26.32 -29.35 18.19
N ARG A 368 25.65 -29.91 17.18
CA ARG A 368 25.91 -31.24 16.61
C ARG A 368 26.73 -31.20 15.33
N LEU A 369 26.90 -30.02 14.72
CA LEU A 369 27.67 -29.85 13.51
C LEU A 369 29.18 -29.96 13.79
N ASP A 370 29.90 -30.43 12.78
CA ASP A 370 31.36 -30.43 12.70
C ASP A 370 31.88 -29.11 12.08
N ASP A 371 33.21 -28.98 11.96
CA ASP A 371 33.81 -27.72 11.49
C ASP A 371 33.42 -27.41 10.04
N ASP A 372 33.41 -28.43 9.17
CA ASP A 372 33.11 -28.25 7.74
C ASP A 372 31.64 -27.90 7.50
N GLY A 373 30.71 -28.57 8.19
CA GLY A 373 29.29 -28.24 8.15
C GLY A 373 29.03 -26.82 8.65
N CYS A 374 29.65 -26.41 9.76
CA CYS A 374 29.55 -25.03 10.24
C CYS A 374 30.11 -24.02 9.24
N ARG A 375 31.27 -24.31 8.63
CA ARG A 375 31.93 -23.44 7.64
C ARG A 375 31.05 -23.23 6.41
N LYS A 376 30.55 -24.32 5.81
CA LYS A 376 29.66 -24.28 4.63
C LYS A 376 28.39 -23.49 4.91
N LEU A 377 27.73 -23.72 6.06
CA LEU A 377 26.54 -22.96 6.43
C LEU A 377 26.86 -21.48 6.63
N ALA A 378 27.94 -21.14 7.33
CA ALA A 378 28.33 -19.75 7.56
C ALA A 378 28.68 -19.02 6.25
N GLU A 379 29.28 -19.70 5.27
CA GLU A 379 29.50 -19.18 3.91
C GLU A 379 28.16 -18.87 3.22
N ARG A 380 27.23 -19.83 3.18
CA ARG A 380 25.90 -19.65 2.56
C ARG A 380 25.09 -18.54 3.21
N LEU A 381 25.03 -18.49 4.54
CA LEU A 381 24.29 -17.45 5.26
C LEU A 381 24.90 -16.05 5.04
N ARG A 382 26.22 -15.92 4.94
CA ARG A 382 26.87 -14.64 4.59
C ARG A 382 26.53 -14.18 3.18
N GLU A 383 26.47 -15.10 2.20
CA GLU A 383 26.01 -14.78 0.85
C GLU A 383 24.56 -14.26 0.86
N ILE A 384 23.69 -14.89 1.66
CA ILE A 384 22.30 -14.44 1.83
C ILE A 384 22.28 -13.03 2.42
N ASP A 385 23.01 -12.76 3.50
CA ASP A 385 23.05 -11.43 4.13
C ASP A 385 23.55 -10.35 3.17
N ALA A 386 24.62 -10.65 2.41
CA ALA A 386 25.25 -9.72 1.48
C ALA A 386 24.36 -9.37 0.26
N ARG A 387 23.45 -10.26 -0.13
CA ARG A 387 22.53 -10.04 -1.26
C ARG A 387 21.21 -9.36 -0.86
N ARG A 388 20.99 -9.09 0.43
CA ARG A 388 19.76 -8.43 0.88
C ARG A 388 19.69 -7.01 0.35
N GLU A 389 18.50 -6.64 -0.09
CA GLU A 389 18.21 -5.25 -0.46
C GLU A 389 18.09 -4.39 0.80
N ALA A 390 18.42 -3.10 0.65
CA ALA A 390 18.20 -2.12 1.70
C ALA A 390 16.68 -1.97 1.95
N PRO A 391 16.22 -1.81 3.21
CA PRO A 391 14.79 -1.68 3.54
C PRO A 391 14.06 -0.63 2.69
N GLU A 392 14.74 0.46 2.37
CA GLU A 392 14.23 1.59 1.60
C GLU A 392 13.81 1.17 0.18
N ALA A 393 14.45 0.14 -0.39
CA ALA A 393 14.10 -0.37 -1.72
C ALA A 393 12.71 -1.03 -1.72
N SER A 394 12.41 -1.85 -0.70
CA SER A 394 11.09 -2.47 -0.53
C SER A 394 10.02 -1.43 -0.22
N VAL A 395 10.33 -0.46 0.66
CA VAL A 395 9.43 0.68 0.96
C VAL A 395 9.14 1.50 -0.31
N ALA A 396 10.14 1.77 -1.14
CA ALA A 396 9.96 2.49 -2.39
C ALA A 396 9.08 1.71 -3.38
N ARG A 397 9.28 0.39 -3.52
CA ARG A 397 8.46 -0.48 -4.38
C ARG A 397 7.02 -0.61 -3.85
N GLU A 398 6.83 -0.67 -2.54
CA GLU A 398 5.52 -0.64 -1.88
C GLU A 398 4.75 0.64 -2.23
N ARG A 399 5.41 1.81 -2.19
CA ARG A 399 4.79 3.08 -2.60
C ARG A 399 4.33 3.07 -4.06
N LEU A 400 5.13 2.49 -4.96
CA LEU A 400 4.77 2.33 -6.37
C LEU A 400 3.58 1.39 -6.55
N TYR A 401 3.56 0.28 -5.81
CA TYR A 401 2.46 -0.68 -5.77
C TYR A 401 1.17 -0.06 -5.28
N TYR A 402 1.16 0.56 -4.10
CA TYR A 402 -0.03 1.24 -3.57
C TYR A 402 -0.53 2.35 -4.50
N ALA A 403 0.36 3.15 -5.10
CA ALA A 403 -0.03 4.20 -6.04
C ALA A 403 -0.79 3.67 -7.26
N ARG A 404 -0.46 2.44 -7.70
CA ARG A 404 -1.07 1.79 -8.86
C ARG A 404 -2.33 1.00 -8.48
N ALA A 405 -2.24 0.17 -7.44
CA ALA A 405 -3.32 -0.72 -7.02
C ALA A 405 -4.47 0.02 -6.32
N TYR A 406 -4.19 1.09 -5.56
CA TYR A 406 -5.19 1.79 -4.76
C TYR A 406 -5.13 3.32 -4.89
N PRO A 407 -5.52 3.91 -6.04
CA PRO A 407 -5.26 5.31 -6.32
C PRO A 407 -5.88 6.30 -5.31
N TRP A 408 -7.05 6.02 -4.74
CA TRP A 408 -7.68 6.91 -3.74
C TRP A 408 -7.17 6.68 -2.32
N ARG A 409 -6.98 5.42 -1.92
CA ARG A 409 -6.35 5.11 -0.62
C ARG A 409 -4.91 5.60 -0.58
N HIS A 410 -4.17 5.51 -1.68
CA HIS A 410 -2.82 6.06 -1.77
C HIS A 410 -2.85 7.59 -1.74
N ARG A 411 -3.84 8.25 -2.34
CA ARG A 411 -4.00 9.71 -2.25
C ARG A 411 -4.36 10.18 -0.85
N SER A 412 -5.26 9.48 -0.15
CA SER A 412 -5.50 9.76 1.27
C SER A 412 -4.22 9.52 2.08
N HIS A 413 -3.51 8.42 1.84
CA HIS A 413 -2.26 8.11 2.53
C HIS A 413 -1.10 9.09 2.22
N ILE A 414 -1.04 9.70 1.03
CA ILE A 414 -0.11 10.80 0.72
C ILE A 414 -0.50 12.05 1.50
N LEU A 415 -1.80 12.36 1.60
CA LEU A 415 -2.28 13.48 2.41
C LEU A 415 -2.00 13.23 3.90
N ASP A 416 -2.21 12.01 4.37
CA ASP A 416 -1.83 11.57 5.71
C ASP A 416 -0.30 11.71 5.90
N ARG A 417 0.54 11.30 4.95
CA ARG A 417 2.01 11.48 5.04
C ARG A 417 2.49 12.93 5.00
N ALA A 418 1.86 13.76 4.17
CA ALA A 418 2.27 15.14 3.97
C ALA A 418 1.90 16.04 5.15
N PHE A 419 0.89 15.65 5.92
CA PHE A 419 0.33 16.50 6.99
C PHE A 419 0.25 15.81 8.37
N LEU A 420 0.26 14.48 8.45
CA LEU A 420 0.30 13.62 9.65
C LEU A 420 1.50 12.63 9.57
N PRO A 421 2.75 13.13 9.56
CA PRO A 421 3.92 12.31 9.26
C PRO A 421 4.10 11.10 10.21
N ASN A 422 3.58 11.14 11.44
CA ASN A 422 3.83 10.12 12.47
C ASN A 422 3.02 8.81 12.35
N GLU A 423 1.84 8.77 11.72
CA GLU A 423 1.07 7.50 11.57
C GLU A 423 1.56 6.66 10.39
N ALA A 424 1.99 7.31 9.31
CA ALA A 424 2.67 6.63 8.22
C ALA A 424 4.13 6.26 8.53
N LEU A 425 4.71 6.88 9.57
CA LEU A 425 5.96 6.44 10.17
C LEU A 425 5.77 5.09 10.89
N THR A 426 4.59 4.75 11.42
CA THR A 426 4.41 3.48 12.15
C THR A 426 4.60 2.25 11.27
N ASP A 427 4.01 2.19 10.08
CA ASP A 427 4.16 1.01 9.20
C ASP A 427 5.59 0.91 8.62
N ASP A 428 6.16 2.02 8.16
CA ASP A 428 7.55 2.05 7.65
C ASP A 428 8.55 1.68 8.77
N VAL A 429 8.37 2.20 10.00
CA VAL A 429 9.25 1.92 11.14
C VAL A 429 9.08 0.48 11.64
N LEU A 430 7.84 -0.03 11.74
CA LEU A 430 7.60 -1.43 12.10
C LEU A 430 8.21 -2.37 11.06
N PHE A 431 8.11 -2.03 9.78
CA PHE A 431 8.71 -2.79 8.69
C PHE A 431 10.24 -2.74 8.72
N GLU A 432 10.84 -1.56 8.89
CA GLU A 432 12.29 -1.40 9.06
C GLU A 432 12.79 -2.22 10.25
N SER A 433 12.01 -2.24 11.33
CA SER A 433 12.35 -2.99 12.54
C SER A 433 12.26 -4.51 12.34
N ALA A 434 11.22 -5.01 11.64
CA ALA A 434 11.13 -6.41 11.24
C ALA A 434 12.28 -6.84 10.31
N GLY A 435 12.65 -5.98 9.34
CA GLY A 435 13.83 -6.18 8.50
C GLY A 435 15.13 -6.18 9.30
N GLY A 436 15.22 -5.34 10.34
CA GLY A 436 16.30 -5.32 11.32
C GLY A 436 16.42 -6.63 12.09
N GLU A 437 15.31 -7.15 12.62
CA GLU A 437 15.28 -8.42 13.37
C GLU A 437 15.76 -9.58 12.48
N LYS A 438 15.27 -9.63 11.24
CA LYS A 438 15.67 -10.63 10.27
C LYS A 438 17.18 -10.68 10.06
N ARG A 439 17.80 -9.51 9.84
CA ARG A 439 19.26 -9.37 9.71
C ARG A 439 19.99 -9.73 10.99
N ALA A 440 19.49 -9.28 12.15
CA ALA A 440 20.09 -9.55 13.45
C ALA A 440 20.15 -11.07 13.70
N ARG A 441 19.02 -11.78 13.55
CA ARG A 441 18.95 -13.24 13.72
C ARG A 441 19.90 -14.01 12.80
N LEU A 442 19.97 -13.62 11.52
CA LEU A 442 20.87 -14.25 10.55
C LEU A 442 22.34 -14.05 10.97
N ARG A 443 22.73 -12.82 11.34
CA ARG A 443 24.11 -12.50 11.78
C ARG A 443 24.48 -13.17 13.09
N LEU A 444 23.54 -13.26 14.03
CA LEU A 444 23.69 -14.02 15.27
C LEU A 444 23.95 -15.51 14.97
N LEU A 445 23.21 -16.11 14.02
CA LEU A 445 23.44 -17.50 13.61
C LEU A 445 24.83 -17.68 12.95
N ILE A 446 25.27 -16.74 12.10
CA ILE A 446 26.63 -16.75 11.52
C ILE A 446 27.70 -16.73 12.62
N CYS A 447 27.55 -15.85 13.61
CA CYS A 447 28.45 -15.80 14.78
C CYS A 447 28.40 -17.07 15.63
N HIS A 448 27.21 -17.65 15.85
CA HIS A 448 27.06 -18.90 16.58
C HIS A 448 27.82 -20.04 15.88
N LEU A 449 27.70 -20.15 14.54
CA LEU A 449 28.47 -21.12 13.76
C LEU A 449 29.99 -20.90 13.92
N ALA A 450 30.46 -19.65 13.91
CA ALA A 450 31.88 -19.34 14.13
C ALA A 450 32.35 -19.72 15.56
N LEU A 451 31.56 -19.42 16.58
CA LEU A 451 31.84 -19.81 17.98
C LEU A 451 31.90 -21.33 18.13
N ARG A 452 31.01 -22.07 17.44
CA ARG A 452 31.05 -23.54 17.41
C ARG A 452 32.35 -24.06 16.83
N ARG A 453 32.82 -23.47 15.72
CA ARG A 453 34.10 -23.85 15.08
C ARG A 453 35.31 -23.55 15.97
N PHE A 454 35.30 -22.40 16.66
CA PHE A 454 36.31 -22.07 17.66
C PHE A 454 36.33 -23.10 18.78
N TRP A 455 35.17 -23.45 19.35
CA TRP A 455 35.06 -24.45 20.40
C TRP A 455 35.52 -25.84 19.94
N LEU A 456 35.21 -26.24 18.70
CA LEU A 456 35.65 -27.52 18.16
C LEU A 456 37.19 -27.65 18.14
N SER A 457 37.87 -26.54 17.90
CA SER A 457 39.34 -26.46 17.82
C SER A 457 40.00 -26.28 19.19
N ASN A 458 39.44 -25.43 20.05
CA ASN A 458 40.07 -24.99 21.31
C ASN A 458 39.50 -25.67 22.56
N LYS A 459 38.33 -26.29 22.47
CA LYS A 459 37.53 -26.85 23.59
C LYS A 459 37.10 -25.82 24.65
N ASP A 460 37.18 -24.55 24.31
CA ASP A 460 36.68 -23.41 25.08
C ASP A 460 36.12 -22.35 24.12
N TYR A 461 35.37 -21.38 24.64
CA TYR A 461 34.89 -20.21 23.90
C TYR A 461 35.86 -19.03 24.04
N PRO A 462 35.93 -18.11 23.06
CA PRO A 462 36.83 -16.97 23.11
C PRO A 462 36.42 -16.00 24.23
N GLU A 463 37.35 -15.19 24.74
CA GLU A 463 37.04 -14.13 25.69
C GLU A 463 36.29 -12.97 25.01
N ALA A 464 36.55 -12.74 23.71
CA ALA A 464 35.87 -11.72 22.90
C ALA A 464 35.62 -12.17 21.45
N LEU A 465 34.64 -11.57 20.76
CA LEU A 465 34.29 -11.93 19.37
C LEU A 465 35.42 -11.64 18.38
N GLU A 466 36.30 -10.70 18.70
CA GLU A 466 37.44 -10.32 17.88
C GLU A 466 38.42 -11.48 17.67
N GLU A 467 38.48 -12.44 18.59
CA GLU A 467 39.32 -13.65 18.45
C GLU A 467 38.81 -14.60 17.34
N LEU A 468 37.57 -14.42 16.89
CA LEU A 468 37.04 -15.16 15.74
C LEU A 468 37.60 -14.65 14.41
N VAL A 469 38.24 -13.48 14.39
CA VAL A 469 38.76 -12.81 13.20
C VAL A 469 40.27 -13.03 13.08
N PRO A 470 40.82 -13.31 11.88
CA PRO A 470 40.14 -13.49 10.59
C PRO A 470 39.74 -14.95 10.30
N GLN A 471 40.06 -15.89 11.18
CA GLN A 471 40.02 -17.33 10.88
C GLN A 471 38.60 -17.88 10.68
N TYR A 472 37.65 -17.46 11.53
CA TYR A 472 36.28 -17.97 11.51
C TYR A 472 35.29 -16.95 10.95
N LEU A 473 35.60 -15.65 11.08
CA LEU A 473 34.85 -14.52 10.56
C LEU A 473 35.78 -13.53 9.84
N ALA A 474 35.30 -12.91 8.76
CA ALA A 474 36.05 -11.85 8.08
C ALA A 474 36.11 -10.56 8.91
N ALA A 475 35.04 -10.26 9.63
CA ALA A 475 34.90 -9.19 10.61
C ALA A 475 33.76 -9.57 11.57
N VAL A 476 33.72 -8.98 12.76
CA VAL A 476 32.58 -9.15 13.66
C VAL A 476 31.34 -8.49 13.04
N PRO A 477 30.23 -9.23 12.82
CA PRO A 477 29.02 -8.67 12.24
C PRO A 477 28.45 -7.53 13.09
N LEU A 478 27.97 -6.48 12.42
CA LEU A 478 27.30 -5.36 13.06
C LEU A 478 25.85 -5.72 13.38
N ASP A 479 25.38 -5.25 14.52
CA ASP A 479 24.00 -5.27 14.96
C ASP A 479 23.18 -4.22 14.17
N PRO A 480 22.13 -4.62 13.43
CA PRO A 480 21.28 -3.71 12.66
C PRO A 480 20.53 -2.65 13.49
N PHE A 481 20.46 -2.80 14.81
CA PHE A 481 19.72 -1.88 15.68
C PHE A 481 20.61 -0.84 16.38
N SER A 482 21.90 -1.13 16.54
CA SER A 482 22.86 -0.25 17.22
C SER A 482 24.02 0.23 16.33
N ASP A 483 24.18 -0.35 15.13
CA ASP A 483 25.31 -0.13 14.21
C ASP A 483 26.70 -0.41 14.85
N ARG A 484 26.71 -1.17 15.97
CA ARG A 484 27.91 -1.63 16.68
C ARG A 484 28.09 -3.14 16.47
N PRO A 485 29.27 -3.73 16.76
CA PRO A 485 29.42 -5.18 16.77
C PRO A 485 28.35 -5.86 17.65
N LEU A 486 27.90 -7.06 17.26
CA LEU A 486 27.00 -7.87 18.08
C LEU A 486 27.57 -8.05 19.51
N ALA A 487 26.68 -8.08 20.50
CA ALA A 487 27.09 -8.19 21.89
C ALA A 487 27.34 -9.65 22.27
N TYR A 488 28.40 -9.90 23.05
CA TYR A 488 28.85 -11.22 23.46
C TYR A 488 29.31 -11.21 24.90
N LYS A 489 29.00 -12.28 25.63
CA LYS A 489 29.47 -12.52 26.98
C LYS A 489 29.78 -13.99 27.18
N LYS A 490 31.05 -14.33 27.41
CA LYS A 490 31.46 -15.66 27.85
C LYS A 490 30.89 -15.95 29.23
N LEU A 491 30.38 -17.15 29.44
CA LEU A 491 29.90 -17.69 30.71
C LEU A 491 30.73 -18.93 31.09
N PRO A 492 30.72 -19.36 32.36
CA PRO A 492 31.49 -20.54 32.79
C PRO A 492 31.17 -21.83 32.02
N ALA A 493 29.94 -22.00 31.55
CA ALA A 493 29.47 -23.20 30.83
C ALA A 493 29.02 -22.92 29.38
N GLY A 494 29.22 -21.70 28.88
CA GLY A 494 28.61 -21.29 27.62
C GLY A 494 28.85 -19.83 27.29
N TYR A 495 27.88 -19.20 26.65
CA TYR A 495 27.94 -17.77 26.33
C TYR A 495 26.55 -17.22 26.03
N VAL A 496 26.43 -15.91 26.11
CA VAL A 496 25.27 -15.15 25.59
C VAL A 496 25.75 -14.34 24.40
N LEU A 497 25.06 -14.47 23.27
CA LEU A 497 25.28 -13.69 22.06
C LEU A 497 23.95 -13.03 21.67
N TYR A 498 23.93 -11.71 21.48
CA TYR A 498 22.67 -10.99 21.30
C TYR A 498 22.81 -9.70 20.48
N SER A 499 21.66 -9.24 20.00
CA SER A 499 21.43 -7.90 19.45
C SER A 499 20.52 -7.14 20.40
N VAL A 500 20.73 -5.83 20.52
CA VAL A 500 19.93 -4.95 21.43
C VAL A 500 18.46 -4.85 21.04
N GLY A 501 18.09 -5.41 19.89
CA GLY A 501 16.70 -5.54 19.49
C GLY A 501 15.99 -4.19 19.24
N TYR A 502 14.67 -4.27 19.29
CA TYR A 502 13.76 -3.27 18.74
C TYR A 502 13.75 -1.94 19.49
N ASP A 503 13.86 -1.98 20.82
CA ASP A 503 13.89 -0.78 21.66
C ASP A 503 15.26 -0.10 21.67
N ARG A 504 16.28 -0.77 21.10
CA ARG A 504 17.67 -0.32 21.03
C ARG A 504 18.29 -0.09 22.41
N VAL A 505 17.73 -0.74 23.42
CA VAL A 505 18.23 -0.72 24.79
C VAL A 505 18.95 -2.04 25.02
N ASP A 506 20.20 -1.94 25.47
CA ASP A 506 20.95 -3.13 25.85
C ASP A 506 20.43 -3.63 27.20
N ASP A 507 19.66 -4.72 27.16
CA ASP A 507 19.13 -5.40 28.35
C ASP A 507 20.05 -6.54 28.81
N SER A 508 21.34 -6.49 28.43
CA SER A 508 22.40 -7.42 28.85
C SER A 508 22.12 -8.89 28.51
N GLY A 509 21.44 -9.14 27.39
CA GLY A 509 21.05 -10.45 26.90
C GLY A 509 19.74 -10.97 27.49
N ALA A 510 18.86 -10.10 28.01
CA ALA A 510 17.53 -10.50 28.46
C ALA A 510 16.62 -10.69 27.24
N PRO A 511 16.05 -11.90 27.01
CA PRO A 511 15.32 -12.18 25.79
C PRO A 511 14.05 -11.35 25.68
N THR A 512 13.71 -10.98 24.44
CA THR A 512 12.45 -10.29 24.15
C THR A 512 11.25 -10.99 24.79
N VAL A 513 10.46 -10.26 25.57
CA VAL A 513 9.17 -10.75 26.07
C VAL A 513 8.10 -10.35 25.05
N PRO A 514 7.35 -11.30 24.47
CA PRO A 514 6.21 -10.97 23.62
C PRO A 514 5.06 -10.47 24.50
N LEU A 515 5.15 -9.23 24.99
CA LEU A 515 3.97 -8.51 25.43
C LEU A 515 3.30 -7.88 24.20
N ALA A 516 1.98 -7.70 24.26
CA ALA A 516 1.14 -7.06 23.26
C ALA A 516 1.44 -5.55 23.04
N LEU A 517 2.71 -5.16 23.04
CA LEU A 517 3.19 -3.85 22.67
C LEU A 517 3.43 -3.82 21.15
N PRO A 518 3.25 -2.64 20.50
CA PRO A 518 3.55 -2.48 19.09
C PRO A 518 5.04 -2.68 18.77
N VAL A 519 5.93 -2.61 19.77
CA VAL A 519 7.37 -2.84 19.64
C VAL A 519 7.80 -3.81 20.76
N PRO A 520 8.38 -4.99 20.44
CA PRO A 520 8.90 -5.92 21.44
C PRO A 520 9.98 -5.24 22.31
N LYS A 521 9.97 -5.49 23.63
CA LYS A 521 11.03 -5.05 24.54
C LYS A 521 12.00 -6.19 24.81
N GLY A 522 13.28 -5.89 24.93
CA GLY A 522 14.35 -6.86 25.19
C GLY A 522 15.22 -7.19 23.99
N ASP A 523 16.23 -8.01 24.24
CA ASP A 523 17.27 -8.38 23.30
C ASP A 523 16.87 -9.58 22.43
N ILE A 524 17.38 -9.61 21.20
CA ILE A 524 17.27 -10.78 20.32
C ILE A 524 18.47 -11.69 20.65
N VAL A 525 18.21 -12.76 21.39
CA VAL A 525 19.25 -13.60 21.99
C VAL A 525 19.42 -14.92 21.25
N VAL A 526 20.68 -15.32 21.06
CA VAL A 526 21.12 -16.66 20.65
C VAL A 526 22.16 -17.13 21.67
N GLY A 527 21.90 -18.21 22.40
CA GLY A 527 22.83 -18.68 23.42
C GLY A 527 22.61 -20.13 23.80
N VAL A 528 23.72 -20.80 24.11
CA VAL A 528 23.74 -22.11 24.75
C VAL A 528 23.88 -21.86 26.25
N ASP A 529 22.88 -22.33 27.00
CA ASP A 529 22.67 -22.22 28.45
C ASP A 529 22.39 -20.80 29.00
N LEU A 530 21.12 -20.39 28.89
CA LEU A 530 20.50 -19.62 29.97
C LEU A 530 20.07 -20.64 31.04
N PRO A 531 20.52 -20.56 32.31
CA PRO A 531 19.81 -21.24 33.37
C PRO A 531 18.38 -20.70 33.34
N ARG A 532 17.42 -21.55 32.94
CA ARG A 532 16.00 -21.23 33.08
C ARG A 532 15.82 -20.81 34.53
N ALA A 533 15.32 -19.59 34.76
CA ALA A 533 14.75 -19.25 36.05
C ALA A 533 13.57 -20.22 36.29
N GLY A 534 13.86 -21.36 36.95
CA GLY A 534 12.87 -22.31 37.45
C GLY A 534 12.40 -23.44 36.53
N GLY A 535 13.22 -24.00 35.63
CA GLY A 535 12.78 -25.15 34.81
C GLY A 535 13.85 -26.20 34.61
N ASN A 536 13.59 -27.42 35.10
CA ASN A 536 14.46 -28.60 35.06
C ASN A 536 15.01 -28.85 33.63
N PRO A 537 16.30 -29.20 33.45
CA PRO A 537 16.83 -29.58 32.15
C PRO A 537 16.48 -31.04 31.87
N LEU A 538 15.93 -31.29 30.67
CA LEU A 538 15.58 -32.59 30.08
C LEU A 538 14.23 -33.19 30.54
N GLU A 539 13.16 -32.77 29.85
CA GLU A 539 12.07 -33.65 29.40
C GLU A 539 11.75 -33.37 27.92
#